data_AF-B6G125-F1
#
_entry.id   AF-B6G125-F1
#
_cell.length_a   1.000
_cell.length_b   1.000
_cell.length_c   1.000
_cell.angle_alpha   90.00
_cell.angle_beta   90.00
_cell.angle_gamma   90.00
#
_symmetry.space_group_name_H-M   'P 1'
#
loop_
_entity.id
_entity.type
_entity.pdbx_description
1 polymer ?
#
loop_
_entity_poly.entity_id
_entity_poly.type
_entity_poly.pdbx_seq_one_letter_code
_entity_poly.pdbx_strand_id
1 'polypeptide(L)' 'MNFFWTKNDLEAWLKAAGKENDPDVYAYNLDEAIEESYYTFEV' A
#
# COMPACT_ATOMS: atom_id res chain seq x y z
N MET A 1 -3.08 0.97 -6.90
CA MET A 1 -2.67 -0.19 -6.10
C MET A 1 -1.44 -0.80 -6.76
N ASN A 2 -0.34 -0.91 -6.03
CA ASN A 2 0.92 -1.53 -6.48
C ASN A 2 1.25 -2.70 -5.55
N PHE A 3 1.82 -3.77 -6.10
CA PHE A 3 2.28 -4.91 -5.31
C PHE A 3 3.81 -4.86 -5.17
N PHE A 4 4.29 -5.07 -3.96
CA PHE A 4 5.71 -5.12 -3.64
C PHE A 4 6.01 -6.45 -2.97
N TRP A 5 7.15 -7.04 -3.31
CA TRP A 5 7.55 -8.33 -2.75
C TRP A 5 8.06 -8.19 -1.31
N THR A 6 8.74 -7.07 -1.02
CA THR A 6 9.24 -6.76 0.32
C THR A 6 8.93 -5.32 0.73
N LYS A 7 8.96 -5.06 2.04
CA LYS A 7 8.85 -3.70 2.58
C LYS A 7 9.96 -2.78 2.06
N ASN A 8 11.17 -3.31 1.84
CA ASN A 8 12.29 -2.54 1.33
C ASN A 8 12.04 -2.04 -0.10
N ASP A 9 11.38 -2.84 -0.95
CA ASP A 9 11.04 -2.45 -2.32
C ASP A 9 10.01 -1.31 -2.31
N LEU A 10 9.03 -1.38 -1.41
CA LEU A 10 8.05 -0.32 -1.17
C LEU A 10 8.73 0.97 -0.70
N GLU A 11 9.59 0.91 0.32
CA GLU A 11 10.29 2.07 0.87
C GLU A 11 11.19 2.75 -0.18
N ALA A 12 11.91 1.97 -0.99
CA ALA A 12 12.71 2.49 -2.09
C ALA A 12 11.84 3.21 -3.15
N TRP A 13 10.67 2.64 -3.47
CA TRP A 13 9.72 3.26 -4.39
C TRP A 13 9.14 4.56 -3.83
N LEU A 14 8.73 4.57 -2.56
CA LEU A 14 8.20 5.78 -1.90
C LEU A 14 9.23 6.91 -1.88
N LYS A 15 10.48 6.59 -1.60
CA LYS A 15 11.59 7.53 -1.66
C LYS A 15 11.80 8.12 -3.04
N ALA A 16 11.88 7.27 -4.06
CA ALA A 16 12.07 7.70 -5.44
C ALA A 16 10.89 8.56 -5.95
N ALA A 17 9.67 8.28 -5.47
CA ALA A 17 8.48 9.03 -5.80
C ALA A 17 8.28 10.31 -4.97
N GLY A 18 9.11 10.55 -3.93
CA GLY A 18 8.94 11.67 -3.00
C GLY A 18 7.70 11.56 -2.12
N LYS A 19 7.25 10.34 -1.83
CA LYS A 19 5.99 10.01 -1.13
C LYS A 19 6.17 9.37 0.25
N GLU A 20 7.38 9.42 0.82
CA GLU A 20 7.71 8.75 2.09
C GLU A 20 6.81 9.16 3.27
N ASN A 21 6.25 10.36 3.24
CA ASN A 21 5.36 10.91 4.28
C ASN A 21 4.00 11.35 3.71
N ASP A 22 3.60 10.82 2.56
CA ASP A 22 2.33 11.17 1.91
C ASP A 22 1.18 10.54 2.73
N PRO A 23 0.29 11.35 3.35
CA PRO A 23 -0.79 10.83 4.20
C PRO A 23 -1.82 10.02 3.42
N ASP A 24 -1.83 10.14 2.08
CA ASP A 24 -2.74 9.40 1.20
C ASP A 24 -2.14 8.07 0.72
N VAL A 25 -0.95 7.70 1.19
CA VAL A 25 -0.30 6.41 0.90
C VAL A 25 -0.54 5.44 2.05
N TYR A 26 -1.23 4.35 1.74
CA TYR A 26 -1.48 3.24 2.65
C TYR A 26 -0.67 2.01 2.23
N ALA A 27 -0.01 1.39 3.19
CA ALA A 27 0.76 0.17 3.01
C ALA A 27 0.11 -0.95 3.81
N TYR A 28 -0.48 -1.90 3.09
CA TYR A 28 -1.14 -3.06 3.66
C TYR A 28 -0.33 -4.31 3.38
N ASN A 29 -0.39 -5.28 4.29
CA ASN A 29 -0.04 -6.65 3.94
C ASN A 29 -1.15 -7.28 3.08
N LEU A 30 -0.92 -8.51 2.59
CA LEU A 30 -1.85 -9.15 1.65
C LEU A 30 -3.23 -9.41 2.28
N ASP A 31 -3.27 -9.85 3.54
CA ASP A 31 -4.52 -10.16 4.24
C ASP A 31 -5.32 -8.87 4.50
N GLU A 32 -4.66 -7.81 4.97
CA GLU A 32 -5.25 -6.49 5.15
C GLU A 32 -5.79 -5.91 3.84
N ALA A 33 -5.06 -6.07 2.73
CA ALA A 33 -5.50 -5.60 1.42
C ALA A 33 -6.73 -6.38 0.92
N ILE A 34 -6.85 -7.66 1.25
CA ILE A 34 -8.03 -8.48 0.94
C ILE A 34 -9.22 -8.02 1.79
N GLU A 35 -9.04 -7.80 3.09
CA GLU A 35 -10.11 -7.32 3.97
C GLU A 35 -10.65 -5.96 3.54
N GLU A 36 -9.77 -4.99 3.25
CA GLU A 36 -10.14 -3.66 2.74
C GLU A 36 -10.86 -3.74 1.38
N SER A 37 -10.54 -4.74 0.56
CA SER A 37 -11.24 -4.94 -0.72
C SER A 37 -12.72 -5.28 -0.49
N TYR A 38 -13.05 -6.08 0.53
CA TYR A 38 -14.43 -6.44 0.82
C TYR A 38 -15.25 -5.24 1.31
N TYR A 39 -14.67 -4.38 2.16
CA TYR A 39 -15.32 -3.14 2.59
C TYR A 39 -15.66 -2.21 1.43
N THR A 40 -14.87 -2.22 0.35
CA THR A 40 -15.13 -1.39 -0.83
C THR A 40 -16.32 -1.88 -1.66
N PHE A 41 -16.67 -3.18 -1.60
CA PHE A 41 -17.74 -3.78 -2.40
C PHE A 41 -19.06 -4.01 -1.63
N GLU A 42 -19.06 -3.89 -0.30
CA GLU A 42 -20.27 -4.03 0.54
C GLU A 42 -21.03 -2.70 0.78
N VAL A 43 -20.70 -1.62 0.06
CA VAL A 43 -21.39 -0.31 0.13
C VAL A 43 -22.44 -0.16 -0.97
#